data_AF-A0A3M1I290-F1
#
_entry.id   AF-A0A3M1I290-F1
#
_cell.length_a   1.000
_cell.length_b   1.000
_cell.length_c   1.000
_cell.angle_alpha   90.00
_cell.angle_beta   90.00
_cell.angle_gamma   90.00
#
_symmetry.space_group_name_H-M   'P 1'
#
loop_
_entity.id
_entity.type
_entity.pdbx_description
1 polymer ?
#
loop_
_entity_poly.entity_id
_entity_poly.type
_entity_poly.pdbx_seq_one_letter_code
_entity_poly.pdbx_strand_id
1 'polypeptide(L)'
;ILSLMQEHGNIVAMTGDGVNDALAIHKANVGIAMGIRGTEVTKQAADMILLDDNYATIINAIREGRTVFINIRKFIDYLLTCNIAEVLLVLLLTFFVNLSEPVLLPIHLLWLNLLTDGLVALALGTDPPLKDIMNLPPRKTNTPVIDKKLFWMIGGIGVKKTVVIIGAFLLALPFGMETARTVLVTSIVLFEFVRIAAIRYEYHEPLNSNPLLTQALVLSVILQLLVLYTPVNKFFHLSSLGLYPWVILAGGVVLGYVLAILITKAINNKYKEIW
;
A
#
# COMPACT_ATOMS: atom_id res chain seq x y z
N ILE A 1 -28.42 0.88 27.52
CA ILE A 1 -28.16 1.86 26.45
C ILE A 1 -27.03 1.38 25.55
N LEU A 2 -25.82 1.21 26.09
CA LEU A 2 -24.64 0.78 25.33
C LEU A 2 -24.88 -0.50 24.50
N SER A 3 -25.38 -1.57 25.14
CA SER A 3 -25.69 -2.83 24.44
C SER A 3 -26.74 -2.65 23.32
N LEU A 4 -27.74 -1.79 23.54
CA LEU A 4 -28.76 -1.50 22.54
C LEU A 4 -28.19 -0.72 21.34
N MET A 5 -27.20 0.15 21.54
CA MET A 5 -26.52 0.81 20.42
C MET A 5 -25.64 -0.16 19.62
N GLN A 6 -24.98 -1.10 20.31
CA GLN A 6 -24.18 -2.16 19.71
C GLN A 6 -25.04 -3.16 18.92
N GLU A 7 -26.21 -3.53 19.45
CA GLU A 7 -27.19 -4.39 18.77
C GLU A 7 -27.72 -3.77 17.47
N HIS A 8 -27.81 -2.43 17.40
CA HIS A 8 -28.11 -1.70 16.17
C HIS A 8 -26.90 -1.57 15.21
N GLY A 9 -25.79 -2.24 15.50
CA GLY A 9 -24.62 -2.32 14.62
C GLY A 9 -23.70 -1.08 14.67
N ASN A 10 -23.79 -0.24 15.69
CA ASN A 10 -22.89 0.90 15.89
C ASN A 10 -21.62 0.50 16.64
N ILE A 11 -20.50 1.17 16.34
CA ILE A 11 -19.31 1.15 17.19
C ILE A 11 -19.48 2.22 18.27
N VAL A 12 -19.43 1.82 19.53
CA VAL A 12 -19.68 2.70 20.68
C VAL A 12 -18.39 2.90 21.45
N ALA A 13 -17.97 4.17 21.59
CA ALA A 13 -16.96 4.56 22.55
C ALA A 13 -17.64 5.11 23.82
N MET A 14 -17.14 4.75 24.99
CA MET A 14 -17.65 5.23 26.29
C MET A 14 -16.54 5.96 27.03
N THR A 15 -16.83 7.15 27.53
CA THR A 15 -15.89 7.93 28.36
C THR A 15 -16.45 8.11 29.75
N GLY A 16 -15.62 7.93 30.78
CA GLY A 16 -16.00 8.13 32.17
C GLY A 16 -14.81 8.28 33.11
N ASP A 17 -15.09 8.70 34.33
CA ASP A 17 -14.10 8.96 35.38
C ASP A 17 -14.46 8.29 36.73
N GLY A 18 -15.72 7.92 36.94
CA GLY A 18 -16.19 7.31 38.18
C GLY A 18 -16.22 5.78 38.16
N VAL A 19 -16.06 5.14 39.32
CA VAL A 19 -16.15 3.66 39.48
C VAL A 19 -17.44 3.09 38.88
N ASN A 20 -18.53 3.87 38.90
CA ASN A 20 -19.82 3.51 38.31
C ASN A 20 -19.76 3.32 36.78
N ASP A 21 -18.84 4.01 36.11
CA ASP A 21 -18.67 3.94 34.66
C ASP A 21 -17.82 2.73 34.23
N ALA A 22 -17.07 2.12 35.14
CA ALA A 22 -16.09 1.08 34.82
C ALA A 22 -16.69 -0.10 34.03
N LEU A 23 -17.89 -0.56 34.39
CA LEU A 23 -18.57 -1.63 33.66
C LEU A 23 -18.99 -1.20 32.24
N ALA A 24 -19.40 0.07 32.07
CA ALA A 24 -19.80 0.59 30.76
C ALA A 24 -18.57 0.82 29.87
N ILE A 25 -17.48 1.34 30.44
CA ILE A 25 -16.18 1.52 29.77
C ILE A 25 -15.67 0.16 29.27
N HIS A 26 -15.62 -0.86 30.13
CA HIS A 26 -15.16 -2.20 29.76
C HIS A 26 -16.04 -2.88 28.70
N LYS A 27 -17.35 -2.59 28.67
CA LYS A 27 -18.28 -3.17 27.68
C LYS A 27 -18.30 -2.42 26.35
N ALA A 28 -17.76 -1.21 26.30
CA ALA A 28 -17.71 -0.42 25.08
C ALA A 28 -16.82 -1.09 24.03
N ASN A 29 -16.97 -0.69 22.76
CA ASN A 29 -16.01 -1.10 21.74
C ASN A 29 -14.64 -0.41 21.95
N VAL A 30 -14.67 0.79 22.52
CA VAL A 30 -13.49 1.51 23.01
C VAL A 30 -13.85 2.22 24.31
N GLY A 31 -13.26 1.79 25.43
CA GLY A 31 -13.37 2.44 26.73
C GLY A 31 -12.33 3.55 26.88
N ILE A 32 -12.74 4.73 27.34
CA ILE A 32 -11.86 5.90 27.54
C ILE A 32 -11.97 6.38 28.99
N ALA A 33 -10.84 6.46 29.69
CA ALA A 33 -10.78 6.98 31.07
C ALA A 33 -10.01 8.29 31.15
N MET A 34 -10.38 9.11 32.15
CA MET A 34 -9.65 10.33 32.51
C MET A 34 -8.40 9.98 33.33
N GLY A 35 -7.24 10.54 32.97
CA GLY A 35 -5.96 10.26 33.60
C GLY A 35 -5.80 10.90 34.98
N ILE A 36 -6.29 12.13 35.16
CA ILE A 36 -6.15 12.91 36.40
C ILE A 36 -7.35 12.66 37.31
N ARG A 37 -8.57 12.89 36.81
CA ARG A 37 -9.81 12.80 37.61
C ARG A 37 -10.39 11.38 37.67
N GLY A 38 -9.96 10.50 36.76
CA GLY A 38 -10.48 9.13 36.71
C GLY A 38 -10.01 8.28 37.87
N THR A 39 -10.90 7.44 38.37
CA THR A 39 -10.60 6.43 39.39
C THR A 39 -9.72 5.33 38.82
N GLU A 40 -8.90 4.68 39.66
CA GLU A 40 -8.04 3.56 39.21
C GLU A 40 -8.86 2.42 38.58
N VAL A 41 -10.08 2.19 39.08
CA VAL A 41 -11.00 1.19 38.51
C VAL A 41 -11.37 1.54 37.06
N THR A 42 -11.66 2.81 36.77
CA THR A 42 -11.97 3.24 35.39
C THR A 42 -10.76 3.16 34.46
N LYS A 43 -9.55 3.52 34.95
CA LYS A 43 -8.32 3.43 34.16
C LYS A 43 -7.97 2.00 33.81
N GLN A 44 -8.14 1.06 34.74
CA GLN A 44 -7.92 -0.37 34.49
C GLN A 44 -8.97 -0.98 33.56
N ALA A 45 -10.18 -0.41 33.52
CA ALA A 45 -11.26 -0.87 32.66
C ALA A 45 -11.20 -0.31 31.22
N ALA A 46 -10.41 0.74 30.97
CA ALA A 46 -10.36 1.46 29.70
C ALA A 46 -9.28 0.94 28.75
N ASP A 47 -9.54 1.04 27.44
CA ASP A 47 -8.56 0.77 26.38
C ASP A 47 -7.64 1.97 26.13
N MET A 48 -8.13 3.18 26.46
CA MET A 48 -7.40 4.44 26.27
C MET A 48 -7.52 5.32 27.51
N ILE A 49 -6.43 5.96 27.92
CA ILE A 49 -6.39 6.91 29.04
C ILE A 49 -5.99 8.30 28.54
N LEU A 50 -6.80 9.31 28.83
CA LEU A 50 -6.51 10.72 28.54
C LEU A 50 -5.67 11.30 29.66
N LEU A 51 -4.34 11.27 29.50
CA LEU A 51 -3.40 11.74 30.53
C LEU A 51 -3.56 13.24 30.88
N ASP A 52 -4.15 14.01 29.98
CA ASP A 52 -4.37 15.45 30.10
C ASP A 52 -5.80 15.84 30.51
N ASP A 53 -6.69 14.86 30.70
CA ASP A 53 -8.12 15.06 30.96
C ASP A 53 -8.82 15.97 29.92
N ASN A 54 -8.32 16.01 28.69
CA ASN A 54 -8.86 16.86 27.64
C ASN A 54 -9.67 16.07 26.61
N TYR A 55 -10.99 16.30 26.56
CA TYR A 55 -11.86 15.68 25.57
C TYR A 55 -11.46 16.00 24.11
N ALA A 56 -10.75 17.11 23.85
CA ALA A 56 -10.24 17.42 22.52
C ALA A 56 -9.24 16.36 22.00
N THR A 57 -8.55 15.67 22.90
CA THR A 57 -7.63 14.58 22.57
C THR A 57 -8.36 13.40 21.91
N ILE A 58 -9.64 13.17 22.26
CA ILE A 58 -10.49 12.16 21.59
C ILE A 58 -10.70 12.52 20.11
N ILE A 59 -10.90 13.81 19.79
CA ILE A 59 -11.08 14.26 18.40
C ILE A 59 -9.82 13.98 17.58
N ASN A 60 -8.64 14.21 18.15
CA ASN A 60 -7.37 13.88 17.52
C ASN A 60 -7.20 12.36 17.34
N ALA A 61 -7.54 11.57 18.35
CA ALA A 61 -7.50 10.11 18.26
C ALA A 61 -8.43 9.56 17.18
N ILE A 62 -9.64 10.13 17.03
CA ILE A 62 -10.57 9.77 15.94
C ILE A 62 -9.96 10.12 14.57
N ARG A 63 -9.33 11.28 14.44
CA ARG A 63 -8.63 11.68 13.20
C ARG A 63 -7.55 10.67 12.84
N GLU A 64 -6.68 10.33 13.80
CA GLU A 64 -5.59 9.36 13.58
C GLU A 64 -6.12 7.95 13.28
N GLY A 65 -7.14 7.49 14.00
CA GLY A 65 -7.77 6.19 13.73
C GLY A 65 -8.34 6.08 12.32
N ARG A 66 -8.99 7.15 11.83
CA ARG A 66 -9.45 7.22 10.43
C ARG A 66 -8.27 7.21 9.46
N THR A 67 -7.20 7.96 9.74
CA THR A 67 -6.00 8.02 8.89
C THR A 67 -5.35 6.65 8.78
N VAL A 68 -5.12 5.97 9.91
CA VAL A 68 -4.51 4.63 9.95
C VAL A 68 -5.33 3.64 9.12
N PHE A 69 -6.67 3.69 9.19
CA PHE A 69 -7.50 2.82 8.37
C PHE A 69 -7.32 3.05 6.85
N ILE A 70 -7.24 4.31 6.41
CA ILE A 70 -6.96 4.65 5.00
C ILE A 70 -5.57 4.19 4.60
N ASN A 71 -4.58 4.40 5.46
CA ASN A 71 -3.21 4.01 5.20
C ASN A 71 -3.08 2.48 5.09
N ILE A 72 -3.81 1.72 5.93
CA ILE A 72 -3.91 0.25 5.81
C ILE A 72 -4.52 -0.14 4.46
N ARG A 73 -5.55 0.55 3.99
CA ARG A 73 -6.13 0.29 2.66
C ARG A 73 -5.14 0.57 1.54
N LYS A 74 -4.46 1.71 1.56
CA LYS A 74 -3.41 2.07 0.59
C LYS A 74 -2.28 1.04 0.58
N PHE A 75 -1.86 0.60 1.77
CA PHE A 75 -0.84 -0.42 1.98
C PHE A 75 -1.25 -1.78 1.39
N ILE A 76 -2.45 -2.26 1.69
CA ILE A 76 -2.99 -3.51 1.14
C ILE A 76 -3.13 -3.42 -0.38
N ASP A 77 -3.63 -2.30 -0.89
CA ASP A 77 -3.76 -2.05 -2.32
C ASP A 77 -2.41 -2.14 -3.04
N TYR A 78 -1.38 -1.49 -2.48
CA TYR A 78 -0.02 -1.53 -2.99
C TYR A 78 0.55 -2.95 -2.99
N LEU A 79 0.61 -3.60 -1.82
CA LEU A 79 1.23 -4.92 -1.66
C LEU A 79 0.55 -5.98 -2.51
N LEU A 80 -0.78 -6.08 -2.43
CA LEU A 80 -1.50 -7.11 -3.18
C LEU A 80 -1.42 -6.89 -4.69
N THR A 81 -1.44 -5.63 -5.16
CA THR A 81 -1.26 -5.35 -6.58
C THR A 81 0.11 -5.79 -7.08
N CYS A 82 1.18 -5.48 -6.33
CA CYS A 82 2.53 -5.87 -6.71
C CYS A 82 2.72 -7.39 -6.67
N ASN A 83 2.28 -8.05 -5.58
CA ASN A 83 2.44 -9.49 -5.40
C ASN A 83 1.63 -10.31 -6.40
N ILE A 84 0.39 -9.92 -6.71
CA ILE A 84 -0.38 -10.59 -7.78
C ILE A 84 0.32 -10.43 -9.12
N ALA A 85 0.84 -9.24 -9.43
CA ALA A 85 1.52 -9.02 -10.70
C ALA A 85 2.77 -9.89 -10.86
N GLU A 86 3.54 -10.06 -9.78
CA GLU A 86 4.75 -10.87 -9.74
C GLU A 86 4.45 -12.37 -9.84
N VAL A 87 3.47 -12.86 -9.07
CA VAL A 87 3.01 -14.26 -9.15
C VAL A 87 2.52 -14.58 -10.57
N LEU A 88 1.68 -13.71 -11.15
CA LEU A 88 1.21 -13.88 -12.52
C LEU A 88 2.36 -13.83 -13.53
N LEU A 89 3.32 -12.93 -13.35
CA LEU A 89 4.47 -12.80 -14.23
C LEU A 89 5.32 -14.08 -14.22
N VAL A 90 5.66 -14.60 -13.03
CA VAL A 90 6.44 -15.83 -12.89
C VAL A 90 5.67 -17.00 -13.49
N LEU A 91 4.39 -17.13 -13.17
CA LEU A 91 3.53 -18.20 -13.68
C LEU A 91 3.46 -18.16 -15.21
N LEU A 92 3.07 -17.03 -15.80
CA LEU A 92 2.89 -16.91 -17.25
C LEU A 92 4.21 -17.12 -18.00
N LEU A 93 5.31 -16.49 -17.55
CA LEU A 93 6.58 -16.66 -18.25
C LEU A 93 7.13 -18.09 -18.12
N THR A 94 6.92 -18.76 -16.99
CA THR A 94 7.34 -20.17 -16.83
C THR A 94 6.52 -21.12 -17.70
N PHE A 95 5.20 -20.91 -17.82
CA PHE A 95 4.34 -21.77 -18.64
C PHE A 95 4.51 -21.54 -20.14
N PHE A 96 4.65 -20.28 -20.57
CA PHE A 96 4.64 -19.93 -21.99
C PHE A 96 6.03 -19.77 -22.62
N VAL A 97 7.06 -19.51 -21.81
CA VAL A 97 8.44 -19.40 -22.29
C VAL A 97 9.21 -20.60 -21.79
N ASN A 98 9.53 -21.53 -22.69
CA ASN A 98 10.27 -22.74 -22.36
C ASN A 98 11.75 -22.40 -22.13
N LEU A 99 12.06 -21.93 -20.92
CA LEU A 99 13.39 -21.49 -20.51
C LEU A 99 14.07 -22.60 -19.71
N SER A 100 15.36 -22.81 -19.97
CA SER A 100 16.22 -23.75 -19.24
C SER A 100 16.43 -23.34 -17.77
N GLU A 101 16.24 -22.06 -17.47
CA GLU A 101 16.36 -21.46 -16.14
C GLU A 101 15.08 -20.70 -15.77
N PRO A 102 14.77 -20.57 -14.47
CA PRO A 102 13.74 -19.65 -14.01
C PRO A 102 13.96 -18.24 -14.56
N VAL A 103 12.87 -17.60 -14.98
CA VAL A 103 12.90 -16.23 -15.51
C VAL A 103 13.43 -15.28 -14.43
N LEU A 104 12.90 -15.41 -13.22
CA LEU A 104 13.36 -14.75 -12.00
C LEU A 104 14.02 -15.77 -11.09
N LEU A 105 15.25 -15.49 -10.68
CA LEU A 105 15.94 -16.30 -9.68
C LEU A 105 15.40 -15.94 -8.28
N PRO A 106 15.50 -16.85 -7.30
CA PRO A 106 15.10 -16.56 -5.91
C PRO A 106 15.75 -15.29 -5.35
N ILE A 107 17.00 -15.01 -5.71
CA ILE A 107 17.71 -13.80 -5.29
C ILE A 107 17.05 -12.52 -5.84
N HIS A 108 16.45 -12.57 -7.04
CA HIS A 108 15.70 -11.44 -7.59
C HIS A 108 14.43 -11.19 -6.81
N LEU A 109 13.69 -12.24 -6.45
CA LEU A 109 12.47 -12.11 -5.66
C LEU A 109 12.78 -11.56 -4.26
N LEU A 110 13.84 -12.04 -3.61
CA LEU A 110 14.28 -11.51 -2.30
C LEU A 110 14.68 -10.03 -2.39
N TRP A 111 15.40 -9.65 -3.44
CA TRP A 111 15.78 -8.27 -3.69
C TRP A 111 14.57 -7.36 -3.92
N LEU A 112 13.65 -7.81 -4.77
CA LEU A 112 12.42 -7.08 -5.07
C LEU A 112 11.59 -6.90 -3.80
N ASN A 113 11.36 -7.94 -3.01
CA ASN A 113 10.61 -7.85 -1.75
C ASN A 113 11.27 -6.88 -0.75
N LEU A 114 12.61 -6.84 -0.68
CA LEU A 114 13.30 -5.91 0.20
C LEU A 114 13.03 -4.44 -0.20
N LEU A 115 13.10 -4.13 -1.50
CA LEU A 115 12.90 -2.78 -2.02
C LEU A 115 11.42 -2.37 -2.02
N THR A 116 10.55 -3.23 -2.55
CA THR A 116 9.13 -2.97 -2.79
C THR A 116 8.30 -3.10 -1.52
N ASP A 117 8.31 -4.28 -0.90
CA ASP A 117 7.43 -4.69 0.20
C ASP A 117 7.95 -4.23 1.56
N GLY A 118 9.26 -3.99 1.67
CA GLY A 118 9.89 -3.40 2.85
C GLY A 118 9.74 -1.88 2.87
N LEU A 119 10.65 -1.20 2.16
CA LEU A 119 10.85 0.25 2.29
C LEU A 119 9.62 1.06 1.87
N VAL A 120 9.07 0.78 0.69
CA VAL A 120 7.97 1.58 0.12
C VAL A 120 6.65 1.31 0.84
N ALA A 121 6.35 0.05 1.15
CA ALA A 121 5.11 -0.31 1.84
C ALA A 121 5.06 0.26 3.27
N LEU A 122 6.16 0.17 4.04
CA LEU A 122 6.23 0.79 5.38
C LEU A 122 6.05 2.31 5.32
N ALA A 123 6.69 2.96 4.35
CA ALA A 123 6.57 4.41 4.18
C ALA A 123 5.13 4.82 3.82
N LEU A 124 4.39 4.01 3.07
CA LEU A 124 2.97 4.26 2.75
C LEU A 124 2.07 4.17 3.99
N GLY A 125 2.47 3.42 5.02
CA GLY A 125 1.77 3.33 6.30
C GLY A 125 1.79 4.63 7.10
N THR A 126 2.79 5.50 6.88
CA THR A 126 2.95 6.79 7.57
C THR A 126 2.42 7.96 6.75
N ASP A 127 1.50 7.70 5.83
CA ASP A 127 0.88 8.74 5.02
C ASP A 127 0.12 9.77 5.87
N PRO A 128 0.18 11.06 5.50
CA PRO A 128 -0.52 12.10 6.25
C PRO A 128 -2.04 11.95 6.16
N PRO A 129 -2.81 12.51 7.12
CA PRO A 129 -4.26 12.54 7.06
C PRO A 129 -4.76 13.27 5.80
N LEU A 130 -5.83 12.75 5.19
CA LEU A 130 -6.55 13.47 4.15
C LEU A 130 -7.13 14.77 4.72
N LYS A 131 -7.11 15.85 3.91
CA LYS A 131 -7.58 17.19 4.32
C LYS A 131 -9.00 17.17 4.91
N ASP A 132 -9.89 16.37 4.32
CA ASP A 132 -11.31 16.32 4.68
C ASP A 132 -11.69 15.06 5.49
N ILE A 133 -10.73 14.38 6.12
CA ILE A 133 -10.98 13.09 6.79
C ILE A 133 -12.01 13.17 7.92
N MET A 134 -12.13 14.33 8.57
CA MET A 134 -13.09 14.57 9.64
C MET A 134 -14.49 14.93 9.11
N ASN A 135 -14.60 15.37 7.85
CA ASN A 135 -15.85 15.69 7.20
C ASN A 135 -16.55 14.45 6.63
N LEU A 136 -15.83 13.32 6.52
CA LEU A 136 -16.40 12.04 6.11
C LEU A 136 -17.32 11.46 7.19
N PRO A 137 -18.44 10.82 6.82
CA PRO A 137 -19.28 10.12 7.77
C PRO A 137 -18.54 8.94 8.40
N PRO A 138 -18.93 8.44 9.59
CA PRO A 138 -18.39 7.20 10.13
C PRO A 138 -18.57 6.03 9.15
N ARG A 139 -17.55 5.17 9.06
CA ARG A 139 -17.59 3.98 8.21
C ARG A 139 -18.69 3.04 8.68
N LYS A 140 -19.38 2.37 7.74
CA LYS A 140 -20.29 1.28 8.06
C LYS A 140 -19.52 0.10 8.66
N THR A 141 -19.97 -0.41 9.79
CA THR A 141 -19.26 -1.42 10.60
C THR A 141 -18.89 -2.69 9.85
N ASN A 142 -19.75 -3.12 8.92
CA ASN A 142 -19.57 -4.36 8.16
C ASN A 142 -18.91 -4.16 6.77
N THR A 143 -18.25 -3.03 6.54
CA THR A 143 -17.47 -2.85 5.30
C THR A 143 -16.13 -3.60 5.42
N PRO A 144 -15.81 -4.50 4.48
CA PRO A 144 -14.52 -5.18 4.50
C PRO A 144 -13.40 -4.19 4.19
N VAL A 145 -12.19 -4.47 4.69
CA VAL A 145 -10.99 -3.68 4.38
C VAL A 145 -10.74 -3.70 2.86
N ILE A 146 -10.91 -4.86 2.23
CA ILE A 146 -10.93 -5.04 0.78
C ILE A 146 -12.37 -5.09 0.30
N ASP A 147 -12.89 -3.95 -0.13
CA ASP A 147 -14.20 -3.89 -0.78
C ASP A 147 -14.12 -4.26 -2.27
N LYS A 148 -15.27 -4.27 -2.95
CA LYS A 148 -15.35 -4.59 -4.38
C LYS A 148 -14.53 -3.62 -5.22
N LYS A 149 -14.46 -2.33 -4.85
CA LYS A 149 -13.71 -1.33 -5.59
C LYS A 149 -12.22 -1.64 -5.51
N LEU A 150 -11.71 -1.85 -4.31
CA LEU A 150 -10.31 -2.19 -4.05
C LEU A 150 -9.94 -3.53 -4.69
N PHE A 151 -10.81 -4.53 -4.65
CA PHE A 151 -10.61 -5.81 -5.35
C PHE A 151 -10.38 -5.62 -6.86
N TRP A 152 -11.23 -4.82 -7.52
CA TRP A 152 -11.07 -4.52 -8.95
C TRP A 152 -9.85 -3.64 -9.23
N MET A 153 -9.48 -2.74 -8.30
CA MET A 153 -8.29 -1.90 -8.40
C MET A 153 -7.02 -2.77 -8.39
N ILE A 154 -6.94 -3.69 -7.42
CA ILE A 154 -5.84 -4.64 -7.27
C ILE A 154 -5.72 -5.53 -8.52
N GLY A 155 -6.82 -6.18 -8.91
CA GLY A 155 -6.82 -7.10 -10.05
C GLY A 155 -6.53 -6.39 -11.38
N GLY A 156 -7.20 -5.26 -11.65
CA GLY A 156 -7.05 -4.53 -12.91
C GLY A 156 -5.65 -3.95 -13.10
N ILE A 157 -5.11 -3.30 -12.06
CA ILE A 157 -3.77 -2.71 -12.12
C ILE A 157 -2.69 -3.79 -12.07
N GLY A 158 -2.91 -4.89 -11.33
CA GLY A 158 -2.01 -6.05 -11.26
C GLY A 158 -1.86 -6.74 -12.61
N VAL A 159 -2.97 -7.11 -13.25
CA VAL A 159 -2.97 -7.71 -14.59
C VAL A 159 -2.32 -6.78 -15.61
N LYS A 160 -2.63 -5.48 -15.57
CA LYS A 160 -1.97 -4.49 -16.42
C LYS A 160 -0.46 -4.46 -16.19
N LYS A 161 -0.01 -4.43 -14.93
CA LYS A 161 1.42 -4.43 -14.57
C LYS A 161 2.09 -5.67 -15.17
N THR A 162 1.50 -6.86 -15.02
CA THR A 162 2.02 -8.10 -15.61
C THR A 162 2.15 -8.00 -17.14
N VAL A 163 1.10 -7.58 -17.85
CA VAL A 163 1.11 -7.51 -19.32
C VAL A 163 2.21 -6.57 -19.83
N VAL A 164 2.34 -5.38 -19.23
CA VAL A 164 3.35 -4.41 -19.68
C VAL A 164 4.77 -4.89 -19.39
N ILE A 165 5.02 -5.50 -18.22
CA ILE A 165 6.36 -6.01 -17.88
C ILE A 165 6.72 -7.23 -18.75
N ILE A 166 5.77 -8.13 -19.03
CA ILE A 166 5.99 -9.23 -19.98
C ILE A 166 6.31 -8.66 -21.37
N GLY A 167 5.58 -7.65 -21.83
CA GLY A 167 5.89 -6.97 -23.09
C GLY A 167 7.32 -6.40 -23.13
N ALA A 168 7.74 -5.72 -22.05
CA ALA A 168 9.10 -5.20 -21.93
C ALA A 168 10.16 -6.31 -21.94
N PHE A 169 9.91 -7.43 -21.26
CA PHE A 169 10.78 -8.61 -21.27
C PHE A 169 10.92 -9.19 -22.68
N LEU A 170 9.80 -9.41 -23.39
CA LEU A 170 9.80 -9.96 -24.75
C LEU A 170 10.54 -9.05 -25.75
N LEU A 171 10.39 -7.73 -25.62
CA LEU A 171 11.15 -6.75 -26.43
C LEU A 171 12.65 -6.75 -26.11
N ALA A 172 13.02 -7.16 -24.89
CA ALA A 172 14.42 -7.22 -24.45
C ALA A 172 15.10 -8.57 -24.78
N LEU A 173 14.34 -9.64 -25.04
CA LEU A 173 14.86 -10.97 -25.39
C LEU A 173 15.89 -10.98 -26.53
N PRO A 174 15.73 -10.22 -27.63
CA PRO A 174 16.72 -10.20 -28.72
C PRO A 174 18.10 -9.69 -28.30
N PHE A 175 18.21 -8.96 -27.19
CA PHE A 175 19.47 -8.46 -26.66
C PHE A 175 20.18 -9.46 -25.73
N GLY A 176 19.58 -10.63 -25.48
CA GLY A 176 20.12 -11.69 -24.64
C GLY A 176 19.28 -11.91 -23.37
N MET A 177 19.29 -13.16 -22.89
CA MET A 177 18.48 -13.58 -21.73
C MET A 177 18.85 -12.82 -20.45
N GLU A 178 20.13 -12.56 -20.22
CA GLU A 178 20.61 -11.82 -19.05
C GLU A 178 20.12 -10.36 -19.07
N THR A 179 20.12 -9.70 -20.23
CA THR A 179 19.58 -8.34 -20.40
C THR A 179 18.07 -8.31 -20.26
N ALA A 180 17.36 -9.29 -20.82
CA ALA A 180 15.91 -9.40 -20.64
C ALA A 180 15.53 -9.58 -19.17
N ARG A 181 16.28 -10.41 -18.44
CA ARG A 181 16.13 -10.59 -16.99
C ARG A 181 16.40 -9.29 -16.22
N THR A 182 17.45 -8.55 -16.58
CA THR A 182 17.71 -7.22 -16.01
C THR A 182 16.56 -6.25 -16.26
N VAL A 183 16.03 -6.20 -17.49
CA VAL A 183 14.89 -5.34 -17.84
C VAL A 183 13.67 -5.72 -17.02
N LEU A 184 13.42 -7.00 -16.81
CA LEU A 184 12.29 -7.49 -16.04
C LEU A 184 12.39 -7.09 -14.56
N VAL A 185 13.52 -7.35 -13.90
CA VAL A 185 13.75 -6.95 -12.50
C VAL A 185 13.66 -5.42 -12.34
N THR A 186 14.31 -4.68 -13.23
CA THR A 186 14.30 -3.21 -13.19
C THR A 186 12.92 -2.64 -13.49
N SER A 187 12.14 -3.29 -14.36
CA SER A 187 10.75 -2.90 -14.61
C SER A 187 9.90 -3.04 -13.36
N ILE A 188 10.04 -4.12 -12.58
CA ILE A 188 9.27 -4.31 -11.35
C ILE A 188 9.53 -3.15 -10.38
N VAL A 189 10.80 -2.78 -10.17
CA VAL A 189 11.20 -1.65 -9.32
C VAL A 189 10.62 -0.32 -9.84
N LEU A 190 10.76 -0.03 -11.14
CA LEU A 190 10.24 1.22 -11.71
C LEU A 190 8.71 1.30 -11.69
N PHE A 191 8.01 0.17 -11.77
CA PHE A 191 6.56 0.13 -11.71
C PHE A 191 6.00 0.40 -10.32
N GLU A 192 6.82 0.42 -9.26
CA GLU A 192 6.44 0.92 -7.94
C GLU A 192 5.96 2.38 -8.05
N PHE A 193 6.69 3.22 -8.80
CA PHE A 193 6.32 4.62 -9.02
C PHE A 193 4.97 4.73 -9.72
N VAL A 194 4.74 3.89 -10.74
CA VAL A 194 3.46 3.84 -11.46
C VAL A 194 2.32 3.48 -10.51
N ARG A 195 2.56 2.51 -9.61
CA ARG A 195 1.55 2.06 -8.64
C ARG A 195 1.26 3.14 -7.60
N ILE A 196 2.29 3.74 -7.01
CA ILE A 196 2.14 4.85 -6.05
C ILE A 196 1.44 6.04 -6.71
N ALA A 197 1.78 6.37 -7.95
CA ALA A 197 1.13 7.47 -8.65
C ALA A 197 -0.36 7.21 -8.91
N ALA A 198 -0.75 5.96 -9.15
CA ALA A 198 -2.16 5.58 -9.26
C ALA A 198 -2.91 5.73 -7.92
N ILE A 199 -2.29 5.32 -6.80
CA ILE A 199 -2.85 5.52 -5.46
C ILE A 199 -3.01 7.02 -5.17
N ARG A 200 -1.96 7.81 -5.41
CA ARG A 200 -1.99 9.26 -5.20
C ARG A 200 -3.06 9.96 -6.05
N TYR A 201 -3.24 9.51 -7.30
CA TYR A 201 -4.33 9.98 -8.16
C TYR A 201 -5.71 9.63 -7.59
N GLU A 202 -5.92 8.42 -7.07
CA GLU A 202 -7.19 8.01 -6.45
C GLU A 202 -7.54 8.86 -5.22
N TYR A 203 -6.56 9.11 -4.35
CA TYR A 203 -6.75 9.86 -3.10
C TYR A 203 -6.56 11.37 -3.25
N HIS A 204 -6.31 11.88 -4.48
CA HIS A 204 -6.10 13.30 -4.78
C HIS A 204 -4.96 13.94 -3.98
N GLU A 205 -3.88 13.18 -3.79
CA GLU A 205 -2.69 13.61 -3.06
C GLU A 205 -1.53 13.87 -4.02
N PRO A 206 -0.67 14.86 -3.74
CA PRO A 206 0.55 15.04 -4.52
C PRO A 206 1.54 13.91 -4.22
N LEU A 207 2.42 13.60 -5.18
CA LEU A 207 3.41 12.51 -5.03
C LEU A 207 4.37 12.72 -3.85
N ASN A 208 4.66 13.97 -3.51
CA ASN A 208 5.60 14.37 -2.47
C ASN A 208 4.93 14.66 -1.11
N SER A 209 3.66 14.30 -0.92
CA SER A 209 2.96 14.51 0.36
C SER A 209 3.66 13.80 1.53
N ASN A 210 4.27 12.66 1.26
CA ASN A 210 5.00 11.86 2.21
C ASN A 210 6.50 11.83 1.82
N PRO A 211 7.37 12.56 2.54
CA PRO A 211 8.79 12.60 2.22
C PRO A 211 9.45 11.25 2.44
N LEU A 212 9.02 10.46 3.43
CA LEU A 212 9.56 9.13 3.69
C LEU A 212 9.27 8.19 2.51
N LEU A 213 8.07 8.25 1.94
CA LEU A 213 7.72 7.46 0.76
C LEU A 213 8.56 7.87 -0.47
N THR A 214 8.73 9.19 -0.66
CA THR A 214 9.54 9.70 -1.77
C THR A 214 11.00 9.26 -1.64
N GLN A 215 11.55 9.34 -0.42
CA GLN A 215 12.90 8.86 -0.11
C GLN A 215 13.03 7.35 -0.34
N ALA A 216 12.05 6.55 0.10
CA ALA A 216 12.05 5.10 -0.11
C ALA A 216 12.07 4.76 -1.61
N LEU A 217 11.20 5.39 -2.42
CA LEU A 217 11.15 5.19 -3.87
C LEU A 217 12.48 5.57 -4.56
N VAL A 218 13.04 6.73 -4.22
CA VAL A 218 14.32 7.19 -4.76
C VAL A 218 15.45 6.25 -4.34
N LEU A 219 15.47 5.83 -3.08
CA LEU A 219 16.45 4.89 -2.56
C LEU A 219 16.36 3.53 -3.27
N SER A 220 15.15 3.00 -3.54
CA SER A 220 14.96 1.77 -4.30
C SER A 220 15.59 1.84 -5.70
N VAL A 221 15.43 2.98 -6.40
CA VAL A 221 16.06 3.19 -7.71
C VAL A 221 17.58 3.30 -7.59
N ILE A 222 18.09 4.05 -6.60
CA ILE A 222 19.54 4.19 -6.38
C ILE A 222 20.16 2.82 -6.09
N LEU A 223 19.56 2.04 -5.19
CA LEU A 223 20.02 0.68 -4.87
C LEU A 223 19.96 -0.24 -6.09
N GLN A 224 18.90 -0.16 -6.89
CA GLN A 224 18.81 -0.91 -8.15
C GLN A 224 19.95 -0.52 -9.11
N LEU A 225 20.19 0.78 -9.32
CA LEU A 225 21.28 1.25 -10.18
C LEU A 225 22.67 0.83 -9.67
N LEU A 226 22.88 0.87 -8.36
CA LEU A 226 24.12 0.36 -7.74
C LEU A 226 24.30 -1.13 -8.04
N VAL A 227 23.25 -1.95 -7.91
CA VAL A 227 23.33 -3.37 -8.28
C VAL A 227 23.69 -3.54 -9.75
N LEU A 228 23.10 -2.76 -10.67
CA LEU A 228 23.33 -2.90 -12.12
C LEU A 228 24.74 -2.50 -12.58
N TYR A 229 25.30 -1.42 -12.02
CA TYR A 229 26.54 -0.82 -12.52
C TYR A 229 27.77 -1.09 -11.65
N THR A 230 27.62 -1.79 -10.53
CA THR A 230 28.75 -2.27 -9.74
C THR A 230 29.01 -3.76 -10.00
N PRO A 231 30.16 -4.33 -9.57
CA PRO A 231 30.45 -5.76 -9.71
C PRO A 231 29.44 -6.69 -9.01
N VAL A 232 28.55 -6.12 -8.19
CA VAL A 232 27.44 -6.82 -7.53
C VAL A 232 26.48 -7.43 -8.57
N ASN A 233 26.37 -6.86 -9.77
CA ASN A 233 25.53 -7.40 -10.85
C ASN A 233 25.79 -8.90 -11.13
N LYS A 234 27.04 -9.36 -11.05
CA LYS A 234 27.44 -10.76 -11.23
C LYS A 234 26.83 -11.67 -10.18
N PHE A 235 26.77 -11.23 -8.92
CA PHE A 235 26.15 -11.98 -7.83
C PHE A 235 24.64 -12.14 -8.05
N PHE A 236 24.01 -11.12 -8.64
CA PHE A 236 22.60 -11.15 -9.00
C PHE A 236 22.34 -11.77 -10.38
N HIS A 237 23.35 -12.25 -11.13
CA HIS A 237 23.15 -12.71 -12.52
C HIS A 237 22.42 -11.67 -13.40
N LEU A 238 22.82 -10.40 -13.26
CA LEU A 238 22.29 -9.27 -14.02
C LEU A 238 23.39 -8.65 -14.89
N SER A 239 22.99 -8.16 -16.05
CA SER A 239 23.84 -7.40 -16.96
C SER A 239 23.64 -5.90 -16.80
N SER A 240 24.67 -5.10 -17.14
CA SER A 240 24.52 -3.65 -17.27
C SER A 240 23.62 -3.31 -18.45
N LEU A 241 22.77 -2.29 -18.28
CA LEU A 241 21.81 -1.87 -19.32
C LEU A 241 22.42 -0.82 -20.24
N GLY A 242 22.40 -1.10 -21.54
CA GLY A 242 22.66 -0.10 -22.58
C GLY A 242 21.46 0.83 -22.83
N LEU A 243 21.58 1.73 -23.81
CA LEU A 243 20.57 2.74 -24.11
C LEU A 243 19.20 2.15 -24.52
N TYR A 244 19.19 1.11 -25.36
CA TYR A 244 17.96 0.52 -25.89
C TYR A 244 17.06 -0.11 -24.81
N PRO A 245 17.58 -0.96 -23.89
CA PRO A 245 16.81 -1.42 -22.75
C PRO A 245 16.20 -0.30 -21.91
N TRP A 246 16.91 0.83 -21.71
CA TRP A 246 16.36 1.99 -21.01
C TRP A 246 15.18 2.64 -21.74
N VAL A 247 15.20 2.67 -23.08
CA VAL A 247 14.06 3.15 -23.87
C VAL A 247 12.85 2.23 -23.70
N ILE A 248 13.05 0.91 -23.67
CA ILE A 248 11.98 -0.07 -23.40
C ILE A 248 11.39 0.16 -22.00
N LEU A 249 12.25 0.34 -20.99
CA LEU A 249 11.82 0.63 -19.61
C LEU A 249 11.02 1.94 -19.52
N ALA A 250 11.52 3.02 -20.11
CA ALA A 250 10.85 4.31 -20.11
C ALA A 250 9.48 4.24 -20.82
N GLY A 251 9.43 3.59 -21.98
CA GLY A 251 8.19 3.35 -22.72
C GLY A 251 7.19 2.54 -21.90
N GLY A 252 7.65 1.47 -21.23
CA GLY A 252 6.85 0.65 -20.33
C GLY A 252 6.29 1.44 -19.15
N VAL A 253 7.10 2.29 -18.50
CA VAL A 253 6.66 3.14 -17.39
C VAL A 253 5.61 4.15 -17.83
N VAL A 254 5.82 4.84 -18.95
CA VAL A 254 4.86 5.82 -19.49
C VAL A 254 3.54 5.15 -19.86
N LEU A 255 3.60 4.06 -20.63
CA LEU A 255 2.41 3.27 -20.98
C LEU A 255 1.71 2.75 -19.72
N GLY A 256 2.49 2.20 -18.79
CA GLY A 256 2.01 1.70 -17.51
C GLY A 256 1.29 2.77 -16.70
N TYR A 257 1.81 3.99 -16.66
CA TYR A 257 1.22 5.13 -15.97
C TYR A 257 -0.11 5.55 -16.59
N VAL A 258 -0.13 5.75 -17.91
CA VAL A 258 -1.36 6.13 -18.64
C VAL A 258 -2.45 5.09 -18.43
N LEU A 259 -2.13 3.81 -18.60
CA LEU A 259 -3.08 2.72 -18.40
C LEU A 259 -3.55 2.63 -16.94
N ALA A 260 -2.67 2.86 -15.96
CA ALA A 260 -3.06 2.86 -14.55
C ALA A 260 -4.12 3.92 -14.27
N ILE A 261 -3.91 5.16 -14.74
CA ILE A 261 -4.87 6.25 -14.54
C ILE A 261 -6.20 5.95 -15.23
N LEU A 262 -6.17 5.40 -16.45
CA LEU A 262 -7.40 5.04 -17.16
C LEU A 262 -8.19 3.97 -16.42
N ILE A 263 -7.51 2.94 -15.91
CA ILE A 263 -8.13 1.88 -15.11
C ILE A 263 -8.71 2.45 -13.81
N THR A 264 -7.93 3.25 -13.07
CA THR A 264 -8.40 3.91 -11.85
C THR A 264 -9.62 4.79 -12.11
N LYS A 265 -9.61 5.58 -13.20
CA LYS A 265 -10.75 6.42 -13.60
C LYS A 265 -11.98 5.58 -13.94
N ALA A 266 -11.82 4.50 -14.70
CA ALA A 266 -12.91 3.60 -15.06
C ALA A 266 -13.55 2.94 -13.82
N ILE A 267 -12.73 2.49 -12.88
CA ILE A 267 -13.18 1.86 -11.63
C ILE A 267 -13.88 2.89 -10.73
N ASN A 268 -13.29 4.09 -10.56
CA ASN A 268 -13.89 5.17 -9.77
C ASN A 268 -15.24 5.64 -10.32
N ASN A 269 -15.42 5.64 -11.65
CA ASN A 269 -16.71 5.96 -12.27
C ASN A 269 -17.80 4.92 -11.93
N LYS A 270 -17.41 3.64 -11.82
CA LYS A 270 -18.32 2.54 -11.48
C LYS A 270 -18.59 2.43 -9.97
N TYR A 271 -17.60 2.76 -9.15
CA TYR A 271 -17.65 2.69 -7.69
C TYR A 271 -17.27 4.04 -7.08
N LYS A 272 -18.28 4.87 -6.79
CA LYS A 272 -18.10 6.25 -6.33
C LYS A 272 -17.70 6.38 -4.85
N GLU A 273 -17.91 5.35 -4.04
CA GLU A 273 -17.59 5.37 -2.61
C GLU A 273 -16.08 5.15 -2.41
N ILE A 274 -15.44 6.07 -1.69
CA ILE A 274 -14.06 5.96 -1.18
C ILE A 274 -14.08 5.43 0.28
N TRP A 275 -15.27 5.47 0.91
CA TRP A 275 -15.53 5.26 2.33
C TRP A 275 -16.87 4.56 2.56
#